data_AF-A0A6A7KXD5-F1
#
_entry.id   AF-A0A6A7KXD5-F1
#
_cell.length_a   1.000
_cell.length_b   1.000
_cell.length_c   1.000
_cell.angle_alpha   90.00
_cell.angle_beta   90.00
_cell.angle_gamma   90.00
#
_symmetry.space_group_name_H-M   'P 1'
#
loop_
_entity.id
_entity.type
_entity.pdbx_description
1 polymer ?
#
loop_
_entity_poly.entity_id
_entity_poly.type
_entity_poly.pdbx_seq_one_letter_code
_entity_poly.pdbx_strand_id
1 'polypeptide(L)'
;MKSKTSVRRTRRRDSDRAKQRVPRRATTFRLEPRLQLGLELLSDVRKAPLNRLVNQAVDEYLEAQAASLEADLETTLRRVKAYRNSDPDFEGAIARFADAEADHAAEDPVEGKTTRAQGPVQRRVRELIRG
;
A
#
# COMPACT_ATOMS: atom_id res chain seq x y z
N MET A 1 -18.17 -63.17 8.78
CA MET A 1 -16.84 -62.54 8.63
C MET A 1 -16.95 -61.41 7.62
N LYS A 2 -16.62 -60.18 8.04
CA LYS A 2 -16.81 -58.92 7.30
C LYS A 2 -15.47 -58.52 6.66
N SER A 3 -15.49 -58.08 5.40
CA SER A 3 -14.70 -56.94 4.91
C SER A 3 -14.82 -56.81 3.38
N LYS A 4 -15.69 -55.91 2.91
CA LYS A 4 -15.60 -55.33 1.56
C LYS A 4 -14.78 -54.04 1.68
N THR A 5 -13.63 -54.06 1.01
CA THR A 5 -12.62 -53.00 0.97
C THR A 5 -13.23 -51.68 0.45
N SER A 6 -13.17 -50.66 1.31
CA SER A 6 -13.54 -49.27 1.01
C SER A 6 -12.40 -48.61 0.23
N VAL A 7 -12.44 -48.66 -1.10
CA VAL A 7 -11.60 -47.81 -1.96
C VAL A 7 -12.49 -46.72 -2.54
N ARG A 8 -12.84 -45.73 -1.72
CA ARG A 8 -13.51 -44.52 -2.23
C ARG A 8 -13.20 -43.28 -1.40
N ARG A 9 -11.93 -43.00 -1.13
CA ARG A 9 -11.51 -41.74 -0.50
C ARG A 9 -10.12 -41.32 -0.97
N THR A 10 -10.02 -40.75 -2.16
CA THR A 10 -8.89 -39.86 -2.53
C THR A 10 -9.18 -38.90 -3.68
N ARG A 11 -10.17 -39.12 -4.54
CA ARG A 11 -10.46 -38.23 -5.69
C ARG A 11 -11.26 -36.94 -5.39
N ARG A 12 -11.23 -36.42 -4.15
CA ARG A 12 -12.01 -35.21 -3.77
C ARG A 12 -11.16 -34.03 -3.29
N ARG A 13 -9.84 -34.13 -3.24
CA ARG A 13 -8.97 -33.02 -2.76
C ARG A 13 -8.36 -32.17 -3.88
N ASP A 14 -8.30 -32.64 -5.12
CA ASP A 14 -7.73 -31.86 -6.23
C ASP A 14 -8.72 -30.90 -6.89
N SER A 15 -10.04 -31.08 -6.70
CA SER A 15 -11.06 -30.21 -7.29
C SER A 15 -11.29 -28.91 -6.53
N ASP A 16 -10.92 -28.84 -5.25
CA ASP A 16 -11.14 -27.65 -4.41
C ASP A 16 -10.02 -26.60 -4.59
N ARG A 17 -8.93 -26.97 -5.27
CA ARG A 17 -7.94 -26.03 -5.81
C ARG A 17 -8.31 -25.57 -7.23
N ALA A 18 -9.58 -25.71 -7.62
CA ALA A 18 -10.13 -24.98 -8.76
C ALA A 18 -10.15 -23.48 -8.42
N LYS A 19 -8.99 -22.84 -8.62
CA LYS A 19 -8.76 -21.41 -8.85
C LYS A 19 -9.91 -20.54 -8.35
N GLN A 20 -9.79 -20.00 -7.14
CA GLN A 20 -10.53 -18.80 -6.74
C GLN A 20 -10.18 -17.71 -7.76
N ARG A 21 -10.97 -17.60 -8.83
CA ARG A 21 -10.86 -16.51 -9.78
C ARG A 21 -11.44 -15.32 -9.05
N VAL A 22 -10.57 -14.38 -8.67
CA VAL A 22 -11.01 -13.09 -8.12
C VAL A 22 -12.06 -12.53 -9.08
N PRO A 23 -13.27 -12.16 -8.58
CA PRO A 23 -14.33 -11.68 -9.45
C PRO A 23 -13.85 -10.43 -10.19
N ARG A 24 -14.01 -10.42 -11.52
CA ARG A 24 -13.68 -9.25 -12.34
C ARG A 24 -14.71 -8.17 -12.07
N ARG A 25 -14.23 -6.98 -11.70
CA ARG A 25 -15.07 -5.79 -11.54
C ARG A 25 -15.21 -5.09 -12.90
N ALA A 26 -16.44 -4.74 -13.27
CA ALA A 26 -16.66 -3.91 -14.45
C ALA A 26 -16.18 -2.48 -14.17
N THR A 27 -15.38 -1.94 -15.08
CA THR A 27 -14.84 -0.59 -15.00
C THR A 27 -14.92 0.05 -16.37
N THR A 28 -15.29 1.33 -16.41
CA THR A 28 -15.41 2.10 -17.63
C THR A 28 -14.39 3.22 -17.61
N PHE A 29 -13.54 3.28 -18.64
CA PHE A 29 -12.59 4.37 -18.85
C PHE A 29 -12.92 5.09 -20.16
N ARG A 30 -12.78 6.41 -20.17
CA ARG A 30 -12.86 7.20 -21.40
C ARG A 30 -11.47 7.25 -22.00
N LEU A 31 -11.32 6.70 -23.19
CA LEU A 31 -10.05 6.70 -23.92
C LEU A 31 -10.03 7.86 -24.91
N GLU A 32 -8.84 8.44 -25.10
CA GLU A 32 -8.61 9.38 -26.19
C GLU A 32 -8.92 8.73 -27.54
N PRO A 33 -9.54 9.45 -28.50
CA PRO A 33 -9.96 8.86 -29.78
C PRO A 33 -8.83 8.16 -30.53
N ARG A 34 -7.61 8.70 -30.45
CA ARG A 34 -6.42 8.10 -31.07
C ARG A 34 -6.07 6.74 -30.48
N LEU A 35 -6.25 6.56 -29.17
CA LEU A 35 -5.98 5.30 -28.48
C LEU A 35 -7.06 4.25 -28.80
N GLN A 36 -8.32 4.69 -28.87
CA GLN A 36 -9.43 3.83 -29.27
C GLN A 36 -9.21 3.24 -30.67
N LEU A 37 -8.88 4.09 -31.66
CA LEU A 37 -8.58 3.66 -33.03
C LEU A 37 -7.40 2.68 -33.08
N GLY A 38 -6.32 2.95 -32.33
CA GLY A 38 -5.17 2.06 -32.25
C GLY A 38 -5.52 0.70 -31.65
N LEU A 39 -6.34 0.66 -30.60
CA LEU A 39 -6.80 -0.57 -29.97
C LEU A 39 -7.71 -1.38 -30.88
N GLU A 40 -8.60 -0.73 -31.65
CA GLU A 40 -9.46 -1.39 -32.64
C GLU A 40 -8.62 -2.06 -33.74
N LEU A 41 -7.64 -1.34 -34.29
CA LEU A 41 -6.70 -1.92 -35.26
C LEU A 41 -5.95 -3.12 -34.68
N LEU A 42 -5.45 -3.01 -33.44
CA LEU A 42 -4.74 -4.13 -32.79
C LEU A 42 -5.67 -5.32 -32.52
N SER A 43 -6.91 -5.07 -32.13
CA SER A 43 -7.94 -6.09 -31.95
C SER A 43 -8.19 -6.85 -33.25
N ASP A 44 -8.30 -6.13 -34.36
CA ASP A 44 -8.55 -6.72 -35.68
C ASP A 44 -7.38 -7.56 -36.19
N VAL A 45 -6.15 -7.09 -36.01
CA VAL A 45 -4.94 -7.80 -36.45
C VAL A 45 -4.65 -9.00 -35.55
N ARG A 46 -4.71 -8.83 -34.22
CA ARG A 46 -4.37 -9.88 -33.24
C ARG A 46 -5.52 -10.84 -32.93
N LYS A 47 -6.73 -10.56 -33.45
CA LYS A 47 -7.96 -11.31 -33.17
C LYS A 47 -8.21 -11.48 -31.67
N ALA A 48 -7.98 -10.41 -30.91
CA ALA A 48 -8.08 -10.38 -29.45
C ALA A 48 -9.09 -9.32 -29.01
N PRO A 49 -9.97 -9.60 -28.03
CA PRO A 49 -10.93 -8.60 -27.55
C PRO A 49 -10.24 -7.36 -26.98
N LEU A 50 -10.81 -6.17 -27.22
CA LEU A 50 -10.31 -4.88 -26.69
C LEU A 50 -10.01 -4.93 -25.19
N ASN A 51 -10.91 -5.48 -24.39
CA ASN A 51 -10.72 -5.59 -22.94
C ASN A 51 -9.48 -6.43 -22.58
N ARG A 52 -9.16 -7.47 -23.36
CA ARG A 52 -7.94 -8.27 -23.13
C ARG A 52 -6.69 -7.43 -23.43
N LEU A 53 -6.69 -6.69 -24.54
CA LEU A 53 -5.58 -5.82 -24.92
C LEU A 53 -5.36 -4.70 -23.90
N VAL A 54 -6.43 -4.07 -23.42
CA VAL A 54 -6.35 -3.03 -22.39
C VAL A 54 -5.78 -3.60 -21.09
N ASN A 55 -6.31 -4.73 -20.60
CA ASN A 55 -5.79 -5.33 -19.38
C ASN A 55 -4.31 -5.72 -19.53
N GLN A 56 -3.91 -6.29 -20.67
CA GLN A 56 -2.52 -6.63 -20.92
C GLN A 56 -1.63 -5.38 -20.93
N ALA A 57 -2.03 -4.32 -21.63
CA ALA A 57 -1.25 -3.08 -21.68
C ALA A 57 -1.11 -2.43 -20.29
N VAL A 58 -2.17 -2.47 -19.48
CA VAL A 58 -2.15 -1.96 -18.11
C VAL A 58 -1.23 -2.82 -17.23
N ASP A 59 -1.29 -4.14 -17.36
CA ASP A 59 -0.44 -5.08 -16.61
C ASP A 59 1.04 -4.82 -16.90
N GLU A 60 1.42 -4.76 -18.18
CA GLU A 60 2.79 -4.48 -18.64
C GLU A 60 3.29 -3.11 -18.14
N TYR A 61 2.41 -2.09 -18.17
CA TYR A 61 2.75 -0.76 -17.65
C TYR A 61 2.97 -0.79 -16.12
N LEU A 62 2.08 -1.45 -15.38
CA LEU A 62 2.17 -1.52 -13.93
C LEU A 62 3.41 -2.28 -13.47
N GLU A 63 3.75 -3.40 -14.11
CA GLU A 63 4.97 -4.15 -13.81
C GLU A 63 6.23 -3.29 -14.02
N ALA A 64 6.32 -2.59 -15.16
CA ALA A 64 7.46 -1.73 -15.45
C ALA A 64 7.58 -0.55 -14.48
N GLN A 65 6.46 0.12 -14.16
CA GLN A 65 6.46 1.26 -13.24
C GLN A 65 6.73 0.84 -11.79
N ALA A 66 6.19 -0.29 -11.35
CA ALA A 66 6.42 -0.80 -10.01
C ALA A 66 7.91 -1.10 -9.78
N ALA A 67 8.56 -1.79 -10.73
CA ALA A 67 9.98 -2.11 -10.64
C ALA A 67 10.86 -0.85 -10.63
N SER A 68 10.55 0.14 -11.48
CA SER A 68 11.29 1.42 -11.50
C SER A 68 11.13 2.17 -10.17
N LEU A 69 9.90 2.27 -9.66
CA LEU A 69 9.60 2.97 -8.42
C LEU A 69 10.27 2.30 -7.22
N GLU A 70 10.30 0.96 -7.18
CA GLU A 70 10.99 0.21 -6.13
C GLU A 70 12.49 0.55 -6.10
N ALA A 71 13.16 0.59 -7.26
CA ALA A 71 14.57 0.94 -7.36
C ALA A 71 14.87 2.38 -6.92
N ASP A 72 14.01 3.33 -7.28
CA ASP A 72 14.12 4.73 -6.88
C ASP A 72 13.94 4.92 -5.37
N LEU A 73 12.96 4.23 -4.79
CA LEU A 73 12.71 4.22 -3.35
C LEU A 73 13.86 3.57 -2.59
N GLU A 74 14.40 2.47 -3.08
CA GLU A 74 15.58 1.83 -2.46
C GLU A 74 16.79 2.78 -2.48
N THR A 75 17.01 3.47 -3.60
CA THR A 75 18.11 4.43 -3.74
C THR A 75 17.94 5.61 -2.78
N THR A 76 16.73 6.13 -2.65
CA THR A 76 16.40 7.19 -1.70
C THR A 76 16.62 6.73 -0.26
N LEU A 77 16.16 5.53 0.08
CA LEU A 77 16.35 4.94 1.40
C LEU A 77 17.82 4.75 1.73
N ARG A 78 18.64 4.27 0.78
CA ARG A 78 20.09 4.14 0.96
C ARG A 78 20.75 5.49 1.24
N ARG A 79 20.36 6.54 0.51
CA ARG A 79 20.87 7.91 0.75
C ARG A 79 20.54 8.42 2.14
N VAL A 80 19.28 8.26 2.58
CA VAL A 80 18.85 8.67 3.94
C VAL A 80 19.63 7.90 5.01
N LYS A 81 19.80 6.59 4.83
CA LYS A 81 20.60 5.76 5.75
C LYS A 81 22.08 6.17 5.77
N ALA A 82 22.66 6.47 4.60
CA ALA A 82 24.04 6.92 4.51
C ALA A 82 24.25 8.25 5.22
N TYR A 83 23.33 9.22 5.04
CA TYR A 83 23.36 10.49 5.77
C TYR A 83 23.32 10.27 7.29
N ARG A 84 22.35 9.49 7.78
CA ARG A 84 22.26 9.15 9.20
C ARG A 84 23.53 8.49 9.73
N ASN A 85 24.10 7.54 8.99
CA ASN A 85 25.27 6.79 9.44
C ASN A 85 26.57 7.60 9.31
N SER A 86 26.61 8.63 8.46
CA SER A 86 27.77 9.50 8.28
C SER A 86 27.93 10.53 9.40
N ASP A 87 26.87 10.77 10.18
CA ASP A 87 26.87 11.66 11.33
C ASP A 87 27.02 10.84 12.62
N PRO A 88 28.19 10.88 13.29
CA PRO A 88 28.44 10.13 14.52
C PRO A 88 27.60 10.62 15.71
N ASP A 89 27.05 11.83 15.64
CA ASP A 89 26.30 12.48 16.70
C ASP A 89 24.85 12.77 16.26
N PHE A 90 24.34 12.06 15.25
CA PHE A 90 23.02 12.30 14.67
C PHE A 90 21.90 12.31 15.72
N GLU A 91 21.86 11.28 16.57
CA GLU A 91 20.88 11.17 17.66
C GLU A 91 21.12 12.22 18.74
N GLY A 92 22.38 12.58 19.00
CA GLY A 92 22.72 13.64 19.95
C GLY A 92 22.32 15.02 19.45
N ALA A 93 22.40 15.28 18.15
CA ALA A 93 21.92 16.50 17.51
C ALA A 93 20.39 16.61 17.59
N ILE A 94 19.66 15.50 17.35
CA ILE A 94 18.20 15.45 17.54
C ILE A 94 17.84 15.70 19.01
N ALA A 95 18.53 15.05 19.95
CA ALA A 95 18.28 15.23 21.38
C ALA A 95 18.53 16.68 21.83
N ARG A 96 19.68 17.27 21.44
CA ARG A 96 19.98 18.68 21.75
C ARG A 96 18.99 19.64 21.11
N PHE A 97 18.52 19.35 19.90
CA PHE A 97 17.49 20.14 19.26
C PHE A 97 16.17 20.06 20.03
N ALA A 98 15.73 18.85 20.40
CA ALA A 98 14.51 18.65 21.17
C ALA A 98 14.59 19.31 22.57
N ASP A 99 15.73 19.21 23.25
CA ASP A 99 15.97 19.86 24.54
C ASP A 99 15.92 21.40 24.38
N ALA A 100 16.59 21.94 23.36
CA ALA A 100 16.57 23.38 23.09
C ALA A 100 15.16 23.90 22.74
N GLU A 101 14.40 23.14 21.95
CA GLU A 101 13.01 23.49 21.63
C GLU A 101 12.12 23.42 22.88
N ALA A 102 12.28 22.39 23.72
CA ALA A 102 11.57 22.27 24.99
C ALA A 102 11.90 23.40 25.98
N ASP A 103 13.16 23.85 26.03
CA ASP A 103 13.61 24.97 26.87
C ASP A 103 12.96 26.30 26.43
N HIS A 104 12.68 26.47 25.14
CA HIS A 104 12.05 27.66 24.58
C HIS A 104 10.54 27.54 24.33
N ALA A 105 9.94 26.37 24.56
CA ALA A 105 8.53 26.09 24.34
C ALA A 105 7.58 27.00 25.16
N ALA A 106 8.04 27.50 26.31
CA ALA A 106 7.27 28.45 27.13
C ALA A 106 7.16 29.86 26.51
N GLU A 107 8.08 30.18 25.59
CA GLU A 107 8.24 31.49 24.95
C GLU A 107 7.72 31.51 23.50
N ASP A 108 7.37 30.35 22.93
CA ASP A 108 6.81 30.25 21.58
C ASP A 108 5.31 30.68 21.57
N PRO A 109 4.96 31.81 20.92
CA PRO A 109 3.58 32.27 20.84
C PRO A 109 2.67 31.39 19.97
N VAL A 110 3.21 30.51 19.12
CA VAL A 110 2.43 29.55 18.31
C VAL A 110 2.31 28.18 18.95
N GLU A 111 3.10 27.89 20.00
CA GLU A 111 3.02 26.62 20.70
C GLU A 111 1.85 26.60 21.69
N GLY A 112 0.96 25.62 21.54
CA GLY A 112 -0.23 25.48 22.36
C GLY A 112 0.10 25.06 23.79
N LYS A 113 -0.39 25.78 24.80
CA LYS A 113 -0.17 25.43 26.21
C LYS A 113 -0.88 24.12 26.58
N THR A 114 -0.14 23.08 26.97
CA THR A 114 -0.75 21.88 27.54
C THR A 114 -1.30 22.21 28.93
N THR A 115 -2.62 22.41 29.03
CA THR A 115 -3.28 22.56 30.33
C THR A 115 -3.38 21.18 30.99
N ARG A 116 -2.56 20.94 32.03
CA ARG A 116 -2.73 19.78 32.93
C ARG A 116 -4.01 19.83 33.77
N ALA A 117 -4.77 20.93 33.70
CA ALA A 117 -6.06 21.05 34.33
C ALA A 117 -7.03 20.06 33.68
N GLN A 118 -7.22 18.90 34.32
CA GLN A 118 -8.32 17.99 34.02
C GLN A 118 -9.64 18.67 34.41
N GLY A 119 -10.15 19.52 33.52
CA GLY A 119 -11.51 19.99 33.61
C GLY A 119 -12.50 18.83 33.45
N PRO A 120 -13.76 19.01 33.91
CA PRO A 120 -14.80 17.99 33.80
C PRO A 120 -15.02 17.49 32.37
N VAL A 121 -14.77 18.36 31.37
CA VAL A 121 -14.88 18.03 29.95
C VAL A 121 -13.79 17.03 29.51
N GLN A 122 -12.53 17.26 29.88
CA GLN A 122 -11.44 16.34 29.52
C GLN A 122 -11.59 14.97 30.21
N ARG A 123 -12.17 14.92 31.43
CA ARG A 123 -12.54 13.66 32.11
C ARG A 123 -13.62 12.90 31.34
N ARG A 124 -14.68 13.57 30.92
CA ARG A 124 -15.80 12.95 30.20
C ARG A 124 -15.37 12.35 28.86
N VAL A 125 -14.49 13.04 28.14
CA VAL A 125 -13.92 12.57 26.88
C VAL A 125 -13.05 11.32 27.09
N ARG A 126 -12.27 11.26 28.18
CA ARG A 126 -11.48 10.06 28.52
C ARG A 126 -12.33 8.86 28.92
N GLU A 127 -13.42 9.07 29.66
CA GLU A 127 -14.38 8.01 29.99
C GLU A 127 -15.00 7.41 28.72
N LEU A 128 -15.37 8.26 27.75
CA LEU A 128 -15.93 7.80 26.47
C LEU A 128 -14.93 7.06 25.58
N ILE A 129 -13.65 7.42 25.63
CA ILE A 129 -12.59 6.76 24.84
C ILE A 129 -12.14 5.44 25.48
N ARG A 130 -12.23 5.32 26.81
CA ARG A 130 -11.75 4.14 27.54
C ARG A 130 -12.76 3.01 27.70
N GLY A 131 -14.05 3.25 27.41
CA GLY A 131 -15.09 2.22 27.39
C GLY A 131 -15.25 1.50 28.72
#